data_AF-A0A382RVC6-F1
#
_entry.id   AF-A0A382RVC6-F1
#
_cell.length_a   1.000
_cell.length_b   1.000
_cell.length_c   1.000
_cell.angle_alpha   90.00
_cell.angle_beta   90.00
_cell.angle_gamma   90.00
#
_symmetry.space_group_name_H-M   'P 1'
#
loop_
_entity.id
_entity.type
_entity.pdbx_description
1 polymer ?
#
loop_
_entity_poly.entity_id
_entity_poly.type
_entity_poly.pdbx_seq_one_letter_code
_entity_poly.pdbx_strand_id
1 'polypeptide(L)' 'MEQTKRSILKTITWRITASLDTFVIAWIITGDWKMGGSIAGIEVMTKMFIYYFHERIWNKIKWGKKKWWWLS' A
#
# COMPACT_ATOMS: atom_id res chain seq x y z
N MET A 1 -5.00 9.73 -23.90
CA MET A 1 -4.09 10.18 -22.82
C MET A 1 -4.80 10.82 -21.60
N GLU A 2 -6.13 10.98 -21.59
CA GLU A 2 -6.84 11.53 -20.41
C GLU A 2 -6.98 10.56 -19.22
N GLN A 3 -7.03 9.24 -19.46
CA GLN A 3 -7.28 8.26 -18.39
C GLN A 3 -6.11 8.09 -17.41
N THR A 4 -4.87 8.19 -17.90
CA THR A 4 -3.67 7.99 -17.06
C THR A 4 -3.47 9.13 -16.07
N LYS A 5 -3.65 10.39 -16.50
CA LYS A 5 -3.49 11.57 -15.64
C LYS A 5 -4.54 11.59 -14.51
N ARG A 6 -5.81 11.32 -14.83
CA ARG A 6 -6.88 11.22 -13.82
C ARG A 6 -6.63 10.08 -12.82
N SER A 7 -6.10 8.94 -13.27
CA SER A 7 -5.80 7.80 -12.40
C SER A 7 -4.63 8.07 -11.45
N ILE A 8 -3.58 8.76 -11.91
CA ILE A 8 -2.46 9.18 -11.06
C ILE A 8 -2.95 10.17 -10.00
N LEU A 9 -3.72 11.19 -10.37
CA LEU A 9 -4.28 12.16 -9.43
C LEU A 9 -5.18 11.50 -8.39
N LYS A 10 -6.03 10.56 -8.80
CA LYS A 10 -6.87 9.77 -7.88
C LYS A 10 -6.02 8.97 -6.90
N THR A 11 -4.95 8.35 -7.38
CA THR A 11 -4.05 7.53 -6.54
C THR A 11 -3.31 8.40 -5.52
N ILE A 12 -2.83 9.58 -5.92
CA ILE A 12 -2.16 10.52 -5.03
C ILE A 12 -3.14 11.04 -3.98
N THR A 13 -4.34 11.46 -4.41
CA THR A 13 -5.39 11.94 -3.50
C THR A 13 -5.73 10.87 -2.46
N TRP A 14 -5.96 9.63 -2.92
CA TRP A 14 -6.25 8.51 -2.02
C TRP A 14 -5.11 8.23 -1.03
N ARG A 15 -3.85 8.29 -1.48
CA ARG A 15 -2.69 8.09 -0.61
C ARG A 15 -2.56 9.19 0.44
N ILE A 16 -2.80 10.45 0.08
CA ILE A 16 -2.76 11.56 1.03
C ILE A 16 -3.88 11.43 2.05
N THR A 17 -5.12 11.15 1.61
CA THR A 17 -6.25 10.94 2.51
C THR A 17 -5.99 9.81 3.50
N ALA A 18 -5.46 8.67 3.04
CA ALA A 18 -5.14 7.55 3.91
C ALA A 18 -4.06 7.89 4.96
N SER A 19 -2.97 8.56 4.54
CA SER A 19 -1.92 8.97 5.49
C SER A 19 -2.42 10.00 6.52
N LEU A 20 -3.30 10.92 6.09
CA LEU A 20 -3.91 11.91 6.98
C LEU A 20 -4.89 11.26 7.96
N ASP A 21 -5.69 10.30 7.51
CA ASP A 21 -6.62 9.56 8.36
C ASP A 21 -5.89 8.88 9.52
N THR A 22 -4.84 8.11 9.23
CA THR A 22 -4.02 7.46 10.27
C THR A 22 -3.39 8.47 11.21
N PHE A 23 -2.83 9.56 10.68
CA PHE A 23 -2.25 10.61 11.51
C PHE A 23 -3.29 11.21 12.46
N VAL A 24 -4.47 11.55 11.95
CA VAL A 24 -5.56 12.17 12.74
C VAL A 24 -6.08 11.19 13.78
N ILE A 25 -6.34 9.93 13.43
CA ILE A 25 -6.76 8.89 14.38
C ILE A 25 -5.72 8.73 15.48
N ALA A 26 -4.45 8.57 15.09
CA ALA A 26 -3.36 8.43 16.03
C ALA A 26 -3.25 9.66 16.95
N TRP A 27 -3.35 10.87 16.41
CA TRP A 27 -3.31 12.10 17.18
C TRP A 27 -4.49 12.25 18.13
N ILE A 28 -5.71 11.88 17.73
CA ILE A 28 -6.89 11.88 18.60
C ILE A 28 -6.69 10.91 19.77
N ILE A 29 -6.11 9.73 19.51
CA ILE A 29 -5.89 8.71 20.54
C ILE A 29 -4.76 9.11 21.50
N THR A 30 -3.65 9.65 21.00
CA THR A 30 -2.46 9.95 21.82
C THR A 30 -2.48 11.36 22.41
N GLY A 31 -3.23 12.29 21.82
CA GLY A 31 -3.17 13.72 22.10
C GLY A 31 -1.90 14.42 21.61
N ASP A 32 -0.94 13.68 21.03
CA ASP A 32 0.38 14.19 20.63
C ASP A 32 0.63 14.05 19.12
N TRP A 33 0.91 15.18 18.48
CA TRP A 33 1.13 15.29 17.04
C TRP A 33 2.46 14.68 16.58
N LYS A 34 3.50 14.63 17.43
CA LYS A 34 4.76 13.96 17.08
C LYS A 34 4.55 12.45 17.04
N MET A 35 3.82 11.91 18.00
CA MET A 35 3.49 10.49 18.05
C MET A 35 2.59 10.07 16.89
N GLY A 36 1.58 10.88 16.55
CA GLY A 36 0.76 10.67 15.34
C GLY A 36 1.60 10.63 14.05
N GLY A 37 2.58 11.53 13.94
CA GLY A 37 3.52 11.56 12.82
C GLY A 37 4.40 10.31 12.75
N SER A 38 4.91 9.85 13.90
CA SER A 38 5.68 8.61 13.98
C SER A 38 4.84 7.39 13.60
N ILE A 39 3.59 7.31 14.03
CA ILE A 39 2.68 6.21 13.69
C ILE A 39 2.40 6.19 12.19
N ALA A 40 2.07 7.33 11.59
CA ALA A 40 1.85 7.43 10.15
C ALA A 40 3.12 7.04 9.35
N GLY A 41 4.31 7.42 9.83
CA GLY A 41 5.59 7.00 9.23
C GLY A 41 5.82 5.49 9.31
N ILE A 42 5.57 4.90 10.50
CA ILE A 42 5.69 3.45 10.72
C ILE A 42 4.68 2.69 9.86
N GLU A 43 3.46 3.20 9.65
CA GLU A 43 2.47 2.58 8.77
C GLU A 43 3.03 2.43 7.35
N VAL A 44 3.57 3.51 6.78
CA VAL A 44 4.12 3.52 5.43
C VAL A 44 5.25 2.51 5.30
N MET A 45 6.18 2.48 6.27
CA MET A 45 7.27 1.51 6.30
C MET A 45 6.74 0.07 6.41
N THR A 46 5.83 -0.17 7.35
CA THR A 46 5.24 -1.49 7.60
C THR A 46 4.56 -2.03 6.35
N LYS A 47 3.82 -1.18 5.64
CA LYS A 47 3.15 -1.54 4.38
C LYS A 47 4.14 -1.92 3.28
N MET A 48 5.28 -1.22 3.18
CA MET A 48 6.36 -1.59 2.25
C MET A 48 6.95 -2.96 2.58
N PHE A 49 7.27 -3.22 3.85
CA PHE A 49 7.79 -4.53 4.27
C PHE A 49 6.79 -5.65 4.01
N ILE A 50 5.54 -5.48 4.46
CA ILE A 50 4.47 -6.47 4.25
C ILE A 50 4.28 -6.75 2.75
N TYR A 51 4.24 -5.70 1.92
CA TYR A 51 4.07 -5.87 0.47
C TYR A 51 5.23 -6.66 -0.16
N TYR A 52 6.47 -6.34 0.22
CA TYR A 52 7.65 -7.09 -0.23
C TYR A 52 7.59 -8.57 0.14
N PHE A 53 7.28 -8.89 1.40
CA PHE A 53 7.15 -10.27 1.85
C PHE A 53 5.95 -10.97 1.20
N HIS A 54 4.84 -10.26 1.04
CA HIS A 54 3.65 -10.76 0.36
C HIS A 54 3.97 -11.16 -1.09
N GLU A 55 4.63 -10.30 -1.86
CA GLU A 55 5.11 -10.63 -3.21
C GLU A 55 6.09 -11.81 -3.20
N ARG A 56 7.00 -11.87 -2.23
CA ARG A 56 7.98 -12.96 -2.13
C ARG A 56 7.32 -14.31 -1.85
N ILE A 57 6.33 -14.33 -0.96
CA ILE A 57 5.54 -15.52 -0.64
C ILE A 57 4.67 -15.89 -1.85
N TRP A 58 4.00 -14.92 -2.47
CA TRP A 58 3.16 -15.13 -3.64
C TRP A 58 3.94 -15.71 -4.82
N ASN A 59 5.16 -15.22 -5.07
CA ASN A 59 6.05 -15.78 -6.10
C ASN A 59 6.47 -17.23 -5.84
N LYS A 60 6.49 -17.69 -4.58
CA LYS A 60 6.75 -19.09 -4.23
C LYS A 60 5.51 -19.97 -4.43
N ILE A 61 4.33 -19.39 -4.32
CA ILE A 61 3.07 -20.07 -4.54
C ILE A 61 2.87 -20.23 -6.06
N LYS A 62 3.00 -21.46 -6.59
CA LYS A 62 2.77 -21.77 -8.02
C LYS A 62 1.29 -21.76 -8.43
N TRP A 63 0.46 -20.97 -7.78
CA TRP A 63 -0.98 -20.96 -8.06
C TRP A 63 -1.22 -20.23 -9.38
N GLY A 64 -1.79 -20.93 -10.37
CA GLY A 64 -2.18 -20.35 -11.65
C GLY A 64 -1.16 -20.42 -12.79
N LYS A 65 -0.03 -21.14 -12.64
CA LYS A 65 0.84 -21.47 -13.81
C LYS A 65 0.10 -22.47 -14.72
N LYS A 66 -0.77 -21.97 -15.61
CA LYS A 66 -1.34 -22.74 -16.72
C LYS A 66 -0.19 -23.10 -17.67
N LYS A 67 0.25 -24.36 -17.62
CA LYS A 67 1.07 -24.94 -18.70
C LYS A 67 0.13 -25.11 -19.89
N TRP A 68 0.16 -24.17 -20.83
CA TRP A 68 -0.52 -24.33 -22.13
C TRP A 68 0.17 -25.48 -22.86
N TRP A 69 -0.54 -26.59 -22.98
CA TRP A 69 -0.02 -27.88 -23.45
C TRP A 69 -0.05 -28.02 -24.98
N TRP A 70 -0.47 -26.99 -25.72
CA TRP A 70 -0.76 -27.08 -27.16
C TRP A 70 0.41 -26.74 -28.11
N LEU A 71 1.66 -26.81 -27.63
CA LEU A 71 2.87 -26.59 -28.45
C LEU A 71 3.85 -27.78 -28.41
N SER A 72 3.34 -29.02 -28.33
CA SER A 72 4.13 -30.25 -28.56
C SER A 72 3.56 -31.05 -29.71
#